data_AF-A0A6A4NUX8-F1
#
_entry.id   AF-A0A6A4NUX8-F1
#
_cell.length_a   1.000
_cell.length_b   1.000
_cell.length_c   1.000
_cell.angle_alpha   90.00
_cell.angle_beta   90.00
_cell.angle_gamma   90.00
#
_symmetry.space_group_name_H-M   'P 1'
#
loop_
_entity.id
_entity.type
_entity.pdbx_description
1 polymer ?
#
loop_
_entity_poly.entity_id
_entity_poly.type
_entity_poly.pdbx_seq_one_letter_code
_entity_poly.pdbx_strand_id
1 'polypeptide(L)'
;MRLMSLVDLSSVGSGQILYELMKDTLQINDDEVEQWVVKAITAKLIVCKMDQMNKVIIVSHHTDCVFSQHQWQTLRTKLVTWRGNIGNVMSTIQANKITEDGSQAAQGLVVR
;
A
#
# COMPACT_ATOMS: atom_id res chain seq x y z
N MET A 1 -5.77 -25.03 -2.66
CA MET A 1 -5.70 -24.22 -1.42
C MET A 1 -4.36 -23.52 -1.19
N ARG A 2 -3.23 -24.05 -1.67
CA ARG A 2 -1.88 -23.44 -1.50
C ARG A 2 -1.75 -21.96 -1.91
N LEU A 3 -2.40 -21.53 -3.00
CA LEU A 3 -2.39 -20.11 -3.41
C LEU A 3 -3.05 -19.18 -2.39
N MET A 4 -4.10 -19.64 -1.71
CA MET A 4 -4.77 -18.86 -0.67
C MET A 4 -3.86 -18.75 0.57
N SER A 5 -3.26 -19.86 0.99
CA SER A 5 -2.30 -19.89 2.10
C SER A 5 -1.10 -18.97 1.86
N LEU A 6 -0.63 -18.88 0.61
CA LEU A 6 0.43 -17.97 0.19
C LEU A 6 0.00 -16.49 0.32
N VAL A 7 -1.23 -16.16 -0.07
CA VAL A 7 -1.78 -14.82 0.07
C VAL A 7 -1.97 -14.46 1.55
N ASP A 8 -2.50 -15.37 2.35
CA ASP A 8 -2.65 -15.17 3.79
C ASP A 8 -1.28 -14.95 4.44
N LEU A 9 -0.27 -15.72 4.04
CA LEU A 9 1.12 -15.54 4.50
C LEU A 9 1.66 -14.15 4.15
N SER A 10 1.28 -13.61 2.99
CA SER A 10 1.66 -12.26 2.57
C SER A 10 0.94 -11.13 3.30
N SER A 11 -0.20 -11.42 3.94
CA SER A 11 -0.88 -10.49 4.83
C SER A 11 -0.24 -10.45 6.22
N VAL A 12 0.52 -11.48 6.62
CA VAL A 12 1.13 -11.58 7.95
C VAL A 12 2.55 -11.03 7.91
N GLY A 13 2.77 -9.83 8.47
CA GLY A 13 4.11 -9.30 8.74
C GLY A 13 4.47 -8.02 7.97
N SER A 14 5.77 -7.78 7.81
CA SER A 14 6.36 -6.54 7.28
C SER A 14 6.39 -6.48 5.74
N GLY A 15 5.69 -7.39 5.05
CA GLY A 15 5.78 -7.55 3.60
C GLY A 15 7.03 -8.32 3.14
N GLN A 16 7.73 -9.02 4.03
CA GLN A 16 8.83 -9.93 3.69
C GLN A 16 8.48 -11.35 4.12
N ILE A 17 8.67 -12.31 3.21
CA ILE A 17 8.40 -13.73 3.44
C ILE A 17 9.66 -14.52 3.15
N LEU A 18 10.14 -15.29 4.12
CA LEU A 18 11.28 -16.20 3.94
C LEU A 18 10.88 -17.39 3.08
N TYR A 19 11.79 -17.88 2.23
CA TYR A 19 11.54 -19.09 1.43
C TYR A 19 11.25 -20.30 2.33
N GLU A 20 11.97 -20.46 3.46
CA GLU A 20 11.70 -21.52 4.45
C GLU A 20 10.25 -21.51 4.92
N LEU A 21 9.75 -20.33 5.33
CA LEU A 21 8.39 -20.17 5.80
C LEU A 21 7.36 -20.51 4.71
N MET A 22 7.65 -20.15 3.46
CA MET A 22 6.86 -20.53 2.29
C MET A 22 6.81 -22.05 2.11
N LYS A 23 7.95 -22.73 2.14
CA LYS A 23 8.02 -24.20 2.01
C LYS A 23 7.21 -24.89 3.07
N ASP A 24 7.38 -24.49 4.32
CA ASP A 24 6.68 -25.08 5.46
C ASP A 24 5.17 -24.83 5.38
N THR A 25 4.76 -23.62 4.98
CA THR A 25 3.34 -23.26 4.88
C THR A 25 2.65 -23.96 3.72
N LEU A 26 3.31 -24.05 2.56
CA LEU A 26 2.73 -24.64 1.35
C LEU A 26 2.97 -26.16 1.27
N GLN A 27 3.87 -26.71 2.10
CA GLN A 27 4.32 -28.10 2.09
C GLN A 27 4.83 -28.50 0.70
N ILE A 28 5.87 -27.79 0.25
CA ILE A 28 6.50 -27.90 -1.08
C ILE A 28 8.03 -27.97 -0.96
N ASN A 29 8.70 -28.38 -2.03
CA ASN A 29 10.16 -28.44 -2.07
C ASN A 29 10.79 -27.05 -2.38
N ASP A 30 12.08 -26.89 -2.08
CA ASP A 30 12.85 -25.67 -2.35
C ASP A 30 12.80 -25.20 -3.80
N ASP A 31 12.85 -26.14 -4.74
CA ASP A 31 12.83 -25.88 -6.18
C ASP A 31 11.45 -25.42 -6.68
N GLU A 32 10.38 -25.63 -5.90
CA GLU A 32 9.01 -25.27 -6.27
C GLU A 32 8.60 -23.88 -5.78
N VAL A 33 9.30 -23.28 -4.81
CA VAL A 33 8.90 -22.01 -4.16
C VAL A 33 8.65 -20.91 -5.19
N GLU A 34 9.59 -20.70 -6.10
CA GLU A 34 9.50 -19.63 -7.10
C GLU A 34 8.38 -19.88 -8.10
N GLN A 35 8.12 -21.15 -8.45
CA GLN A 35 7.00 -21.50 -9.34
C GLN A 35 5.66 -21.15 -8.69
N TRP A 36 5.52 -21.36 -7.38
CA TRP A 36 4.31 -20.97 -6.66
C TRP A 36 4.16 -19.45 -6.54
N VAL A 37 5.26 -18.71 -6.33
CA VAL A 37 5.25 -17.25 -6.36
C VAL A 37 4.82 -16.74 -7.75
N VAL A 38 5.38 -17.29 -8.83
CA VAL A 38 4.99 -16.93 -10.21
C VAL A 38 3.51 -17.22 -10.47
N LYS A 39 2.99 -18.37 -10.01
CA LYS A 39 1.56 -18.68 -10.12
C LYS A 39 0.69 -17.65 -9.38
N ALA A 40 1.10 -17.22 -8.19
CA ALA A 40 0.36 -16.22 -7.42
C ALA A 40 0.37 -14.82 -8.07
N ILE A 41 1.50 -14.41 -8.64
CA ILE A 41 1.60 -13.17 -9.43
C ILE A 41 0.72 -13.26 -10.68
N THR A 42 0.78 -14.38 -11.40
CA THR A 42 0.01 -14.61 -12.63
C THR A 42 -1.50 -14.58 -12.35
N ALA A 43 -1.93 -15.13 -11.22
CA ALA A 43 -3.30 -15.07 -10.74
C ALA A 43 -3.70 -13.68 -10.20
N LYS A 44 -2.81 -12.69 -10.24
CA LYS A 44 -2.98 -11.32 -9.72
C LYS A 44 -3.31 -11.26 -8.23
N LEU A 45 -2.91 -12.29 -7.48
CA LEU A 45 -3.17 -12.37 -6.05
C LEU A 45 -2.14 -11.57 -5.25
N ILE A 46 -0.90 -11.51 -5.73
CA ILE A 46 0.19 -10.75 -5.11
C ILE A 46 0.98 -9.96 -6.15
N VAL A 47 1.63 -8.90 -5.69
CA VAL A 47 2.67 -8.15 -6.39
C VAL A 47 3.91 -8.17 -5.51
N CYS A 48 4.99 -8.80 -5.97
CA CYS A 48 6.20 -8.96 -5.18
C CYS A 48 7.46 -9.03 -6.04
N LYS A 49 8.62 -8.98 -5.37
CA LYS A 49 9.94 -9.27 -5.93
C LYS A 49 10.58 -10.41 -5.15
N MET A 50 11.38 -11.24 -5.83
CA MET A 50 12.12 -12.33 -5.20
C MET A 50 13.60 -11.93 -5.08
N ASP A 51 14.10 -11.95 -3.86
CA ASP A 51 15.54 -11.91 -3.56
C ASP A 51 16.01 -13.34 -3.34
N GLN A 52 16.47 -13.95 -4.43
CA GLN A 52 16.89 -15.35 -4.44
C GLN A 52 18.18 -15.57 -3.64
N MET A 53 19.07 -14.57 -3.57
CA MET A 53 20.34 -14.66 -2.83
C MET A 53 20.08 -14.72 -1.33
N ASN A 54 19.21 -13.84 -0.83
CA ASN A 54 18.85 -13.81 0.58
C ASN A 54 17.68 -14.74 0.93
N LYS A 55 17.11 -15.46 -0.05
CA LYS A 55 15.97 -16.37 0.13
C LYS A 55 14.75 -15.68 0.76
N VAL A 56 14.43 -14.49 0.26
CA VAL A 56 13.31 -13.65 0.73
C VAL A 56 12.43 -13.21 -0.45
N ILE A 57 11.12 -13.17 -0.23
CA ILE A 57 10.14 -12.57 -1.14
C ILE A 57 9.66 -11.27 -0.50
N ILE A 58 9.74 -10.17 -1.24
CA ILE A 58 9.34 -8.84 -0.81
C ILE A 58 8.00 -8.50 -1.48
N VAL A 59 6.93 -8.52 -0.72
CA VAL A 59 5.55 -8.26 -1.16
C VAL A 59 5.25 -6.77 -1.07
N SER A 60 4.88 -6.19 -2.20
CA SER A 60 4.44 -4.79 -2.30
C SER A 60 2.93 -4.65 -2.10
N HIS A 61 2.16 -5.62 -2.61
CA HIS A 61 0.71 -5.65 -2.51
C HIS A 61 0.21 -7.09 -2.53
N HIS A 62 -0.88 -7.35 -1.81
CA HIS A 62 -1.62 -8.61 -1.88
C HIS A 62 -3.12 -8.31 -1.95
N THR A 63 -3.86 -9.24 -2.53
CA THR A 63 -5.32 -9.18 -2.60
C THR A 63 -5.89 -9.81 -1.35
N ASP A 64 -6.67 -9.08 -0.56
CA ASP A 64 -7.44 -9.66 0.53
C ASP A 64 -8.54 -10.56 -0.03
N CYS A 65 -8.34 -11.88 0.02
CA CYS A 65 -9.34 -12.83 -0.48
C CYS A 65 -10.60 -12.91 0.40
N VAL A 66 -10.56 -12.39 1.62
CA VAL A 66 -11.71 -12.21 2.51
C VAL A 66 -11.67 -10.82 3.14
N PHE A 67 -12.64 -9.98 2.78
CA PHE A 67 -12.72 -8.60 3.27
C PHE A 67 -13.61 -8.51 4.52
N SER A 68 -13.00 -8.75 5.69
CA SER A 68 -13.70 -8.77 6.97
C SER A 68 -14.05 -7.37 7.49
N GLN A 69 -14.82 -7.31 8.59
CA GLN A 69 -15.17 -6.05 9.24
C GLN A 69 -13.95 -5.23 9.70
N HIS A 70 -12.86 -5.91 10.08
CA HIS A 70 -11.60 -5.26 10.41
C HIS A 70 -11.00 -4.53 9.19
N GLN A 71 -11.04 -5.16 8.02
CA GLN A 71 -10.55 -4.54 6.78
C GLN A 71 -11.41 -3.35 6.36
N TRP A 72 -12.74 -3.45 6.51
CA TRP A 72 -13.65 -2.31 6.32
C TRP A 72 -13.33 -1.13 7.24
N GLN A 73 -13.05 -1.40 8.51
CA GLN A 73 -12.71 -0.34 9.46
C GLN A 73 -11.37 0.32 9.14
N THR A 74 -10.39 -0.47 8.70
CA THR A 74 -9.08 0.03 8.27
C THR A 74 -9.23 0.92 7.03
N LEU A 75 -10.00 0.49 6.03
CA LEU A 75 -10.30 1.29 4.83
C LEU A 75 -11.00 2.60 5.18
N ARG A 76 -12.04 2.54 6.02
CA ARG A 76 -12.77 3.72 6.49
C ARG A 76 -11.83 4.74 7.13
N THR A 77 -10.95 4.28 8.01
CA THR A 77 -9.95 5.14 8.68
C THR A 77 -9.04 5.81 7.66
N LYS A 78 -8.48 5.04 6.71
CA LYS A 78 -7.63 5.59 5.64
C LYS A 78 -8.34 6.66 4.80
N LEU A 79 -9.61 6.41 4.42
CA LEU A 79 -10.41 7.36 3.64
C LEU A 79 -10.74 8.64 4.43
N VAL A 80 -11.04 8.53 5.72
CA VAL A 80 -11.27 9.70 6.60
C VAL A 80 -10.02 10.55 6.70
N THR A 81 -8.86 9.94 6.92
CA THR A 81 -7.57 10.64 6.95
C THR A 81 -7.28 11.34 5.62
N TRP A 82 -7.47 10.63 4.50
CA TRP A 82 -7.23 11.20 3.18
C TRP A 82 -8.14 12.39 2.87
N ARG A 83 -9.43 12.31 3.24
CA ARG A 83 -10.36 13.44 3.14
C ARG A 83 -9.89 14.63 3.97
N GLY A 84 -9.44 14.41 5.19
CA GLY A 84 -8.87 15.46 6.05
C GLY A 84 -7.64 16.12 5.42
N ASN A 85 -6.73 15.30 4.88
CA ASN A 85 -5.51 15.80 4.22
C ASN A 85 -5.84 16.67 3.00
N ILE A 86 -6.78 16.24 2.15
CA ILE A 86 -7.23 17.04 1.01
C ILE A 86 -7.85 18.35 1.49
N GLY A 87 -8.73 18.29 2.51
CA GLY A 87 -9.34 19.49 3.10
C GLY A 87 -8.31 20.50 3.59
N ASN A 88 -7.25 20.03 4.27
CA ASN A 88 -6.16 20.86 4.74
C ASN A 88 -5.42 21.53 3.57
N VAL A 89 -5.08 20.77 2.53
CA VAL A 89 -4.41 21.31 1.33
C VAL A 89 -5.27 22.39 0.66
N MET A 90 -6.58 22.18 0.52
CA MET A 90 -7.47 23.20 -0.04
C MET A 90 -7.50 24.47 0.80
N SER A 91 -7.61 24.35 2.13
CA SER A 91 -7.61 25.50 3.04
C SER A 91 -6.29 26.28 2.97
N THR A 92 -5.15 25.58 2.90
CA THR A 92 -3.84 26.22 2.74
C THR A 92 -3.73 26.99 1.42
N ILE A 93 -4.20 26.41 0.32
CA ILE A 93 -4.20 27.08 -1.00
C ILE A 93 -5.08 28.34 -0.95
N GLN A 94 -6.28 28.25 -0.36
CA GLN A 94 -7.20 29.40 -0.24
C GLN A 94 -6.61 30.53 0.63
N ALA A 95 -6.02 30.18 1.78
CA ALA A 95 -5.39 31.15 2.67
C ALA A 95 -4.23 31.89 1.99
N ASN A 96 -3.40 31.18 1.24
CA ASN A 96 -2.29 31.79 0.51
C ASN A 96 -2.79 32.69 -0.64
N LYS A 97 -3.84 32.29 -1.36
CA LYS A 97 -4.45 33.13 -2.42
C LYS A 97 -4.97 34.47 -1.88
N ILE A 98 -5.66 34.46 -0.74
CA ILE A 98 -6.14 35.68 -0.08
C ILE A 98 -4.99 36.61 0.30
N THR A 99 -3.85 36.04 0.70
CA THR A 99 -2.66 36.79 1.11
C THR A 99 -1.99 37.47 -0.10
N GLU A 100 -2.00 36.84 -1.27
CA GLU A 100 -1.50 37.41 -2.53
C GLU A 100 -2.38 38.57 -3.02
N ASP A 101 -3.71 38.40 -3.02
CA ASP A 101 -4.66 39.46 -3.41
C ASP A 101 -4.59 40.68 -2.46
N GLY A 102 -4.42 40.43 -1.16
CA GLY A 102 -4.23 41.49 -0.16
C GLY A 102 -2.90 42.25 -0.30
N SER A 103 -1.84 41.57 -0.74
CA SER A 103 -0.53 42.18 -0.99
C SER A 103 -0.51 43.03 -2.26
N GLN A 104 -1.23 42.62 -3.31
CA GLN A 104 -1.40 43.43 -4.54
C GLN A 104 -2.31 44.65 -4.31
N ALA A 105 -3.38 44.52 -3.52
CA ALA A 105 -4.26 45.63 -3.17
C ALA A 105 -3.56 46.71 -2.32
N ALA A 106 -2.67 46.30 -1.40
CA ALA A 106 -1.88 47.24 -0.60
C ALA A 106 -0.85 48.02 -1.44
N GLN A 107 -0.25 47.40 -2.46
CA GLN A 107 0.69 48.08 -3.36
C GLN A 107 0.00 49.07 -4.33
N GLY A 108 -1.26 48.82 -4.70
CA GLY A 108 -2.05 49.75 -5.54
C GLY A 108 -2.52 51.02 -4.83
N LEU A 109 -2.60 51.04 -3.49
CA LEU A 109 -3.03 52.21 -2.71
C LEU A 109 -1.88 53.20 -2.41
N VAL A 110 -0.62 52.75 -2.52
CA VAL A 110 0.57 53.55 -2.19
C VAL A 110 1.10 54.36 -3.40
N VAL A 111 0.55 54.13 -4.62
CA VAL A 111 1.01 54.77 -5.87
C VAL A 111 -0.05 55.74 -6.46
N ARG A 112 -0.86 56.41 -5.64
CA ARG A 112 -1.75 57.50 -6.10
C ARG A 112 -1.50 58.79 -5.35
#